data_AF-A0A2W5QU35-F1
#
_entry.id   AF-A0A2W5QU35-F1
#
_cell.length_a   1.000
_cell.length_b   1.000
_cell.length_c   1.000
_cell.angle_alpha   90.00
_cell.angle_beta   90.00
_cell.angle_gamma   90.00
#
_symmetry.space_group_name_H-M   'P 1'
#
loop_
_entity.id
_entity.type
_entity.pdbx_description
1 polymer ?
#
loop_
_entity_poly.entity_id
_entity_poly.type
_entity_poly.pdbx_seq_one_letter_code
_entity_poly.pdbx_strand_id
1 'polypeptide(L)'
;MQRFILGGVTAMVMLSIGLFWWQGRAEVEKAPPLPPAAVSLPDPQEVPSADLADIEGPELPEATEQTREQRRFGRYDRDRDGRITRNEMLSTRVDAFRKLDKDGNNLLTFEEWAVATVTKFEVADGNGDQSLTPAEFRKTASPPSREKPKPKCICK
;
A
#
# COMPACT_ATOMS: atom_id res chain seq x y z
N MET A 1 -39.74 -50.80 19.52
CA MET A 1 -39.65 -50.67 18.05
C MET A 1 -38.80 -49.48 17.60
N GLN A 2 -38.99 -48.28 18.16
CA GLN A 2 -38.24 -47.07 17.76
C GLN A 2 -36.70 -47.18 17.85
N ARG A 3 -36.17 -47.91 18.84
CA ARG A 3 -34.71 -48.15 18.98
C ARG A 3 -34.13 -49.04 17.87
N PHE A 4 -34.90 -50.01 17.36
CA PHE A 4 -34.48 -50.86 16.25
C PHE A 4 -34.54 -50.11 14.92
N ILE A 5 -35.53 -49.24 14.75
CA ILE A 5 -35.63 -48.35 13.59
C ILE A 5 -34.46 -47.36 13.57
N LEU A 6 -34.14 -46.75 14.71
CA LEU A 6 -33.00 -45.83 14.85
C LEU A 6 -31.66 -46.51 14.54
N GLY A 7 -31.49 -47.76 15.02
CA GLY A 7 -30.32 -48.60 14.72
C GLY A 7 -30.20 -48.96 13.24
N GLY A 8 -31.32 -49.31 12.58
CA GLY A 8 -31.34 -49.60 11.15
C GLY A 8 -30.96 -48.40 10.30
N VAL A 9 -31.51 -47.22 10.61
CA VAL A 9 -31.19 -45.98 9.88
C VAL A 9 -29.71 -45.59 10.07
N THR A 10 -29.18 -45.68 11.29
CA THR A 10 -27.77 -45.36 11.54
C THR A 10 -26.80 -46.30 10.85
N ALA A 11 -27.10 -47.61 10.80
CA ALA A 11 -26.31 -48.57 10.04
C ALA A 11 -26.33 -48.26 8.53
N MET A 12 -27.48 -47.88 8.00
CA MET A 12 -27.63 -47.53 6.58
C MET A 12 -26.87 -46.24 6.21
N VAL A 13 -26.85 -45.24 7.12
CA VAL A 13 -26.06 -44.00 6.95
C VAL A 13 -24.56 -44.28 7.00
N MET A 14 -24.10 -45.13 7.92
CA MET A 14 -22.69 -45.52 7.96
C MET A 14 -22.26 -46.27 6.70
N LEU A 15 -23.11 -47.17 6.19
CA LEU A 15 -22.88 -47.89 4.94
C LEU A 15 -22.81 -46.96 3.73
N SER A 16 -23.71 -45.97 3.65
CA SER A 16 -23.73 -45.02 2.54
C SER A 16 -22.49 -44.10 2.56
N ILE A 17 -22.07 -43.63 3.74
CA ILE A 17 -20.84 -42.84 3.89
C ILE A 17 -19.61 -43.67 3.50
N GLY A 18 -19.52 -44.93 3.92
CA GLY A 18 -18.42 -45.83 3.55
C GLY A 18 -18.36 -46.07 2.05
N LEU A 19 -19.50 -46.34 1.41
CA LEU A 19 -19.59 -46.52 -0.04
C LEU A 19 -19.24 -45.23 -0.80
N PHE A 20 -19.66 -44.07 -0.32
CA PHE A 20 -19.29 -42.78 -0.89
C PHE A 20 -17.79 -42.52 -0.82
N TRP A 21 -17.16 -42.83 0.32
CA TRP A 21 -15.71 -42.67 0.49
C TRP A 21 -14.90 -43.62 -0.41
N TRP A 22 -15.40 -44.84 -0.62
CA TRP A 22 -14.79 -45.79 -1.56
C TRP A 22 -14.98 -45.33 -3.02
N GLN A 23 -16.20 -44.99 -3.43
CA GLN A 23 -16.48 -44.51 -4.80
C GLN A 23 -15.70 -43.23 -5.14
N GLY A 24 -15.58 -42.30 -4.17
CA GLY A 24 -14.82 -41.05 -4.36
C GLY A 24 -13.32 -41.27 -4.60
N ARG A 25 -12.71 -42.32 -4.03
CA ARG A 25 -11.30 -42.67 -4.29
C ARG A 25 -11.08 -43.21 -5.71
N ALA A 26 -12.05 -43.92 -6.28
CA ALA A 26 -11.93 -44.52 -7.61
C ALA A 26 -11.96 -43.48 -8.75
N GLU A 27 -12.73 -42.40 -8.59
CA GLU A 27 -12.75 -41.26 -9.52
C GLU A 27 -11.44 -40.46 -9.48
N VAL A 28 -10.76 -40.39 -8.33
CA VAL A 28 -9.48 -39.66 -8.19
C VAL A 28 -8.32 -40.40 -8.88
N GLU A 29 -8.34 -41.74 -8.91
CA GLU A 29 -7.32 -42.52 -9.62
C GLU A 29 -7.57 -42.66 -11.12
N LYS A 30 -8.81 -42.48 -11.56
CA LYS A 30 -9.13 -42.41 -12.99
C LYS A 30 -8.74 -41.03 -13.50
N ALA A 31 -7.43 -40.86 -13.72
CA ALA A 31 -6.89 -39.68 -14.35
C ALA A 31 -7.75 -39.35 -15.59
N PRO A 32 -8.20 -38.09 -15.75
CA PRO A 32 -8.94 -37.70 -16.94
C PRO A 32 -8.14 -38.12 -18.18
N PRO A 33 -8.80 -38.61 -19.24
CA PRO A 33 -8.10 -38.96 -20.47
C PRO A 33 -7.20 -37.79 -20.84
N LEU A 34 -5.93 -38.08 -21.10
CA LEU A 34 -4.95 -37.05 -21.45
C LEU A 34 -5.60 -36.16 -22.52
N PRO A 35 -5.66 -34.83 -22.30
CA PRO A 35 -6.16 -33.95 -23.34
C PRO A 35 -5.38 -34.25 -24.62
N PRO A 36 -6.03 -34.21 -25.81
CA PRO A 36 -5.33 -34.40 -27.07
C PRO A 36 -4.09 -33.50 -27.05
N ALA A 37 -2.94 -34.08 -27.44
CA ALA A 37 -1.63 -33.45 -27.36
C ALA A 37 -1.77 -31.95 -27.57
N ALA A 38 -1.46 -31.19 -26.52
CA ALA A 38 -1.59 -29.75 -26.54
C ALA A 38 -0.99 -29.26 -27.86
N VAL A 39 -1.84 -28.76 -28.75
CA VAL A 39 -1.38 -27.97 -29.88
C VAL A 39 -0.48 -26.94 -29.23
N SER A 40 0.80 -26.98 -29.57
CA SER A 40 1.79 -26.03 -29.08
C SER A 40 1.17 -24.64 -29.24
N LEU A 41 0.72 -24.07 -28.12
CA LEU A 41 0.25 -22.71 -28.13
C LEU A 41 1.45 -21.88 -28.61
N PRO A 42 1.28 -20.99 -29.58
CA PRO A 42 2.34 -20.04 -29.91
C PRO A 42 2.79 -19.37 -28.61
N ASP A 43 4.10 -19.24 -28.47
CA ASP A 43 4.74 -18.74 -27.25
C ASP A 43 4.02 -17.45 -26.80
N PRO A 44 3.52 -17.34 -25.56
CA PRO A 44 2.87 -16.12 -25.07
C PRO A 44 3.77 -14.88 -25.17
N GLN A 45 5.07 -15.07 -25.44
CA GLN A 45 6.06 -14.01 -25.66
C GLN A 45 6.27 -13.64 -27.14
N GLU A 46 5.67 -14.34 -28.10
CA GLU A 46 5.59 -13.86 -29.48
C GLU A 46 4.51 -12.78 -29.57
N VAL A 47 4.88 -11.57 -29.13
CA VAL A 47 4.15 -10.37 -29.49
C VAL A 47 4.12 -10.27 -31.02
N PRO A 48 2.95 -10.15 -31.67
CA PRO A 48 2.92 -9.87 -33.10
C PRO A 48 3.65 -8.54 -33.33
N SER A 49 4.86 -8.60 -33.88
CA SER A 49 5.61 -7.43 -34.31
C SER A 49 4.96 -6.92 -35.58
N ALA A 50 3.88 -6.15 -35.43
CA ALA A 50 3.52 -5.22 -36.48
C ALA A 50 4.69 -4.23 -36.60
N ASP A 51 5.26 -4.08 -37.80
CA ASP A 51 6.17 -2.98 -38.10
C ASP A 51 5.39 -1.67 -37.99
N LEU A 52 5.27 -1.16 -36.77
CA LEU A 52 4.61 0.11 -36.42
C LEU A 52 5.46 1.33 -36.79
N ALA A 53 6.56 1.13 -37.54
CA ALA A 53 7.48 2.20 -37.91
C ALA A 53 6.79 3.35 -38.66
N ASP A 54 5.70 3.04 -39.40
CA ASP A 54 4.94 4.01 -40.19
C ASP A 54 3.52 4.30 -39.63
N ILE A 55 3.22 3.90 -38.39
CA ILE A 55 1.93 4.22 -37.75
C ILE A 55 2.12 5.39 -36.79
N GLU A 56 1.90 6.60 -37.30
CA GLU A 56 1.81 7.80 -36.47
C GLU A 56 0.43 7.85 -35.82
N GLY A 57 0.37 7.56 -34.52
CA GLY A 57 -0.85 7.71 -33.74
C GLY A 57 -1.32 9.18 -33.71
N PRO A 58 -2.61 9.45 -33.46
CA PRO A 58 -3.06 10.82 -33.25
C PRO A 58 -2.23 11.47 -32.14
N GLU A 59 -1.95 12.78 -32.27
CA GLU A 59 -1.21 13.53 -31.27
C GLU A 59 -1.78 13.26 -29.86
N LEU A 60 -0.89 12.99 -28.90
CA LEU A 60 -1.30 12.73 -27.52
C LEU A 60 -2.16 13.92 -27.04
N PRO A 61 -3.30 13.66 -26.40
CA PRO A 61 -4.11 14.74 -25.86
C PRO A 61 -3.27 15.56 -24.89
N GLU A 62 -3.20 16.88 -25.11
CA GLU A 62 -2.52 17.78 -24.20
C GLU A 62 -3.18 17.70 -22.82
N ALA A 63 -2.37 17.40 -21.79
CA ALA A 63 -2.85 17.41 -20.42
C ALA A 63 -3.30 18.83 -20.08
N THR A 64 -4.56 18.99 -19.68
CA THR A 64 -5.09 20.29 -19.28
C THR A 64 -4.28 20.79 -18.08
N GLU A 65 -3.64 21.95 -18.24
CA GLU A 65 -2.87 22.60 -17.18
C GLU A 65 -3.78 22.92 -15.99
N GLN A 66 -3.75 22.06 -14.96
CA GLN A 66 -4.52 22.30 -13.75
C GLN A 66 -3.99 23.55 -13.05
N THR A 67 -4.91 24.43 -12.67
CA THR A 67 -4.59 25.63 -11.88
C THR A 67 -4.01 25.23 -10.52
N ARG A 68 -3.28 26.14 -9.88
CA ARG A 68 -2.68 25.89 -8.56
C ARG A 68 -3.75 25.54 -7.52
N GLU A 69 -4.92 26.14 -7.65
CA GLU A 69 -6.10 25.94 -6.82
C GLU A 69 -6.69 24.55 -7.05
N GLN A 70 -6.82 24.10 -8.30
CA GLN A 70 -7.27 22.75 -8.65
C GLN A 70 -6.31 21.69 -8.09
N ARG A 71 -4.99 21.90 -8.22
CA ARG A 71 -3.98 21.02 -7.61
C ARG A 71 -4.08 20.98 -6.08
N ARG A 72 -4.39 22.11 -5.45
CA ARG A 72 -4.59 22.18 -3.99
C ARG A 72 -5.88 21.48 -3.58
N PHE A 73 -6.95 21.65 -4.36
CA PHE A 73 -8.25 21.04 -4.13
C PHE A 73 -8.15 19.52 -4.20
N GLY A 74 -7.60 18.98 -5.30
CA GLY A 74 -7.41 17.54 -5.48
C GLY A 74 -6.40 16.89 -4.52
N ARG A 75 -5.69 17.68 -3.71
CA ARG A 75 -4.87 17.14 -2.60
C ARG A 75 -5.73 16.76 -1.40
N TYR A 76 -6.84 17.47 -1.18
CA TYR A 76 -7.72 17.27 -0.04
C TYR A 76 -8.91 16.38 -0.39
N ASP A 77 -9.51 16.58 -1.57
CA ASP A 77 -10.61 15.75 -2.10
C ASP A 77 -10.07 14.35 -2.45
N ARG A 78 -10.22 13.41 -1.51
CA ARG A 78 -9.65 12.06 -1.61
C ARG A 78 -10.59 11.11 -2.32
N ASP A 79 -11.89 11.28 -2.16
CA ASP A 79 -12.91 10.45 -2.81
C ASP A 79 -13.32 10.97 -4.21
N ARG A 80 -12.83 12.15 -4.61
CA ARG A 80 -13.06 12.79 -5.91
C ARG A 80 -14.53 13.08 -6.15
N ASP A 81 -15.26 13.43 -5.09
CA ASP A 81 -16.67 13.81 -5.17
C ASP A 81 -16.87 15.29 -5.55
N GLY A 82 -15.77 16.05 -5.69
CA GLY A 82 -15.80 17.47 -6.04
C GLY A 82 -16.15 18.37 -4.86
N ARG A 83 -16.08 17.87 -3.63
CA ARG A 83 -16.26 18.60 -2.37
C ARG A 83 -15.07 18.31 -1.45
N ILE A 84 -14.92 19.12 -0.41
CA ILE A 84 -13.94 18.86 0.64
C ILE A 84 -14.70 18.85 1.95
N THR A 85 -14.81 17.67 2.54
CA THR A 85 -15.41 17.50 3.86
C THR A 85 -14.46 18.01 4.96
N ARG A 86 -15.00 18.23 6.17
CA ARG A 86 -14.18 18.61 7.33
C ARG A 86 -13.06 17.60 7.60
N ASN A 87 -13.37 16.32 7.47
CA ASN A 87 -12.43 15.24 7.74
C ASN A 87 -11.28 15.24 6.73
N GLU A 88 -11.59 15.46 5.45
CA GLU A 88 -10.60 15.62 4.40
C GLU A 88 -9.72 16.85 4.60
N MET A 89 -10.31 17.98 4.97
CA MET A 89 -9.54 19.20 5.29
C MET A 89 -8.54 18.95 6.42
N LEU A 90 -8.90 18.13 7.41
CA LEU A 90 -8.07 17.79 8.57
C LEU A 90 -7.08 16.64 8.31
N SER A 91 -7.16 15.96 7.16
CA SER A 91 -6.33 14.80 6.83
C SER A 91 -4.84 15.04 7.08
N THR A 92 -4.31 16.19 6.65
CA THR A 92 -2.90 16.55 6.84
C THR A 92 -2.49 16.65 8.31
N ARG A 93 -3.41 17.10 9.17
CA ARG A 93 -3.18 17.17 10.62
C ARG A 93 -3.25 15.79 11.26
N VAL A 94 -4.21 14.96 10.83
CA VAL A 94 -4.32 13.57 11.29
C VAL A 94 -3.06 12.78 10.90
N ASP A 95 -2.57 12.95 9.68
CA ASP A 95 -1.36 12.28 9.20
C ASP A 95 -0.11 12.77 9.95
N ALA A 96 -0.05 14.05 10.33
CA ALA A 96 1.03 14.59 11.17
C ALA A 96 0.95 14.03 12.60
N PHE A 97 -0.26 13.98 13.19
CA PHE A 97 -0.50 13.43 14.52
C PHE A 97 -0.04 11.97 14.59
N ARG A 98 -0.47 11.12 13.65
CA ARG A 98 -0.07 9.71 13.56
C ARG A 98 1.43 9.47 13.36
N LYS A 99 2.16 10.46 12.84
CA LYS A 99 3.62 10.37 12.72
C LYS A 99 4.32 10.58 14.06
N LEU A 100 3.72 11.39 14.93
CA LEU A 100 4.24 11.73 16.25
C LEU A 100 3.85 10.66 17.28
N ASP A 101 2.59 10.21 17.25
CA ASP A 101 2.06 9.13 18.11
C ASP A 101 2.68 7.78 17.72
N LYS A 102 3.68 7.32 18.49
CA LYS A 102 4.42 6.09 18.21
C LYS A 102 3.77 4.88 18.84
N ASP A 103 3.10 5.05 19.96
CA ASP A 103 2.46 3.95 20.69
C ASP A 103 1.03 3.66 20.22
N GLY A 104 0.43 4.56 19.43
CA GLY A 104 -0.88 4.40 18.81
C GLY A 104 -2.04 4.62 19.79
N ASN A 105 -1.81 5.30 20.91
CA ASN A 105 -2.81 5.50 21.96
C ASN A 105 -3.73 6.72 21.70
N ASN A 106 -3.54 7.45 20.60
CA ASN A 106 -4.24 8.69 20.24
C ASN A 106 -4.01 9.86 21.21
N LEU A 107 -2.90 9.85 21.95
CA LEU A 107 -2.39 10.94 22.75
C LEU A 107 -0.94 11.22 22.30
N LEU A 108 -0.45 12.43 22.56
CA LEU A 108 0.96 12.73 22.39
C LEU A 108 1.57 12.98 23.76
N THR A 109 2.55 12.14 24.11
CA THR A 109 3.46 12.45 25.22
C THR A 109 4.29 13.69 24.87
N PHE A 110 4.91 14.30 25.89
CA PHE A 110 5.70 15.52 25.68
C PHE A 110 6.88 15.26 24.74
N GLU A 111 7.52 14.10 24.88
CA GLU A 111 8.63 13.64 24.06
C GLU A 111 8.21 13.42 22.60
N GLU A 112 7.06 12.80 22.37
CA GLU A 112 6.50 12.60 21.02
C GLU A 112 6.12 13.91 20.36
N TRP A 113 5.52 14.83 21.11
CA TRP A 113 5.18 16.16 20.60
C TRP A 113 6.44 16.99 20.29
N ALA A 114 7.45 16.91 21.14
CA ALA A 114 8.71 17.63 21.02
C ALA A 114 9.77 16.87 20.21
N VAL A 115 9.38 15.94 19.32
CA VAL A 115 10.31 15.06 18.59
C VAL A 115 11.47 15.82 17.94
N ALA A 116 11.23 16.99 17.35
CA ALA A 116 12.28 17.78 16.70
C ALA A 116 13.33 18.31 17.69
N THR A 117 12.92 18.62 18.92
CA THR A 117 13.81 19.07 20.00
C THR A 117 14.55 17.88 20.60
N VAL A 118 13.84 16.79 20.86
CA VAL A 118 14.40 15.54 21.39
C VAL A 118 15.48 15.01 20.45
N THR A 119 15.18 14.86 19.16
CA THR A 119 16.17 14.38 18.18
C THR A 119 17.37 15.31 18.06
N LYS A 120 17.19 16.64 18.16
CA LYS A 120 18.34 17.58 18.17
C LYS A 120 19.21 17.40 19.40
N PHE A 121 18.59 17.19 20.55
CA PHE A 121 19.29 16.93 21.80
C PHE A 121 20.09 15.63 21.70
N GLU A 122 19.46 14.53 21.30
CA GLU A 122 20.11 13.22 21.12
C GLU A 122 21.27 13.26 20.13
N VAL A 123 21.16 14.04 19.06
CA VAL A 123 22.25 14.22 18.08
C VAL A 123 23.41 15.05 18.65
N ALA A 124 23.12 15.97 19.59
CA ALA A 124 24.13 16.82 20.19
C ALA A 124 24.84 16.14 21.37
N ASP A 125 24.10 15.37 22.18
CA ASP A 125 24.57 14.57 23.32
C ASP A 125 25.33 13.34 22.83
N GLY A 126 26.63 13.50 22.57
CA GLY A 126 27.46 12.44 22.00
C GLY A 126 27.91 11.40 23.02
N ASN A 127 27.91 11.74 24.31
CA ASN A 127 28.33 10.86 25.39
C ASN A 127 27.14 10.20 26.12
N GLY A 128 25.90 10.63 25.86
CA GLY A 128 24.68 10.02 26.38
C GLY A 128 24.43 10.31 27.85
N ASP A 129 24.94 11.41 28.37
CA ASP A 129 24.83 11.77 29.80
C ASP A 129 23.59 12.62 30.12
N GLN A 130 22.70 12.81 29.13
CA GLN A 130 21.48 13.61 29.24
C GLN A 130 21.75 15.07 29.61
N SER A 131 22.96 15.56 29.33
CA SER A 131 23.35 16.95 29.47
C SER A 131 24.07 17.43 28.20
N LEU A 132 24.01 18.73 27.91
CA LEU A 132 24.78 19.30 26.82
C LEU A 132 25.85 20.21 27.38
N THR A 133 27.11 19.86 27.13
CA THR A 133 28.20 20.80 27.34
C THR A 133 28.12 21.96 26.34
N PRO A 134 28.76 23.12 26.60
CA PRO A 134 28.80 24.22 25.63
C PRO A 134 29.39 23.83 24.26
N ALA A 135 30.24 22.80 24.22
CA ALA A 135 30.79 22.27 22.97
C ALA A 135 29.75 21.46 22.19
N GLU A 136 28.95 20.65 22.87
CA GLU A 136 27.87 19.84 22.27
C GLU A 136 26.69 20.70 21.84
N PHE A 137 26.30 21.69 22.65
CA PHE A 137 25.22 22.62 22.33
C PHE A 137 25.47 23.39 21.02
N ARG A 138 26.73 23.64 20.63
CA ARG A 138 27.03 24.27 19.32
C ARG A 138 26.53 23.44 18.14
N LYS A 139 26.38 22.12 18.30
CA LYS A 139 25.87 21.22 17.25
C LYS A 139 24.35 21.36 17.04
N THR A 140 23.61 21.91 18.00
CA THR A 140 22.16 22.12 17.85
C THR A 140 21.82 23.38 17.03
N ALA A 141 22.81 24.19 16.67
CA ALA A 141 22.62 25.37 15.86
C ALA A 141 22.00 24.99 14.50
N SER A 142 20.89 25.65 14.14
CA SER A 142 20.30 25.48 12.82
C SER A 142 21.36 25.81 11.76
N PRO A 143 21.55 24.97 10.74
CA PRO A 143 22.47 25.29 9.66
C PRO A 143 22.10 26.64 9.05
N PRO A 144 23.07 27.45 8.61
CA PRO A 144 22.77 28.71 7.94
C PRO A 144 21.85 28.41 6.76
N SER A 145 20.79 29.22 6.62
CA SER A 145 19.83 29.10 5.52
C SER A 145 20.61 28.95 4.22
N ARG A 146 20.48 27.81 3.54
CA ARG A 146 21.06 27.63 2.21
C ARG A 146 20.49 28.76 1.34
N GLU A 147 21.36 29.64 0.85
CA GLU A 147 20.96 30.72 -0.05
C GLU A 147 20.16 30.11 -1.20
N LYS A 148 18.93 30.60 -1.41
CA LYS A 148 18.11 30.13 -2.52
C LYS A 148 18.90 30.36 -3.81
N PRO A 149 18.97 29.38 -4.74
CA PRO A 149 19.68 29.59 -5.99
C PRO A 149 19.09 30.81 -6.70
N LYS A 150 19.93 31.81 -6.97
CA LYS A 150 19.53 33.02 -7.69
C LYS A 150 18.97 32.58 -9.06
N PRO A 151 17.81 33.11 -9.49
CA PRO A 151 17.26 32.76 -10.80
C PRO A 151 18.31 33.09 -11.87
N LYS A 152 18.60 32.13 -12.75
CA LYS A 152 19.50 32.37 -13.89
C LYS A 152 18.84 33.41 -14.78
N CYS A 153 19.46 34.58 -14.93
CA CYS A 153 19.02 35.58 -15.89
C CYS A 153 19.03 34.96 -17.29
N ILE A 154 17.85 34.82 -17.90
CA ILE A 154 17.71 34.47 -19.31
C ILE A 154 17.59 35.81 -20.05
N CYS A 155 18.69 36.30 -20.59
CA CYS A 155 18.64 37.39 -21.57
C CYS A 155 18.15 36.79 -22.90
N LYS A 156 17.14 37.42 -23.49
CA LYS A 156 16.66 37.16 -24.86
C LYS A 156 17.55 37.88 -25.87
#